data_AF-A0A451AAW2-F1
#
_entry.id   AF-A0A451AAW2-F1
#
_cell.length_a   1.000
_cell.length_b   1.000
_cell.length_c   1.000
_cell.angle_alpha   90.00
_cell.angle_beta   90.00
_cell.angle_gamma   90.00
#
_symmetry.space_group_name_H-M   'P 1'
#
loop_
_entity.id
_entity.type
_entity.pdbx_description
1 polymer ?
#
loop_
_entity_poly.entity_id
_entity_poly.type
_entity_poly.pdbx_seq_one_letter_code
_entity_poly.pdbx_strand_id
1 'polypeptide(L)'
;DTGIRGPQGLKGDKGDTGDSFWSQSGNNIYYGSGNIGIGTTNPGAKLEVKGGIKLGGNNSVCDGTKAGLMRYNSGFLYFCNGAAWKALSLINPEANLVISPMNQFDMDVTKSTNPGSYVTFTVTNSGPLTSEKMTTRLSNTTNFEFGTDNCNGATLSGSASCTIKIRPKADENGAIAGSLYVLANNSPDASLAGAVSGFPALYEFTTHTFTNCGKTGQTAPTLSQCRSSYSTTWDEDNRYFTVNGGIQKWTVPETGRYRIEAWGGPPVSG
;
A
#
# COMPACT_ATOMS: atom_id res chain seq x y z
N ASP A 1 -26.62 -56.66 -64.43
CA ASP A 1 -25.29 -56.13 -64.09
C ASP A 1 -24.90 -56.43 -62.66
N THR A 2 -24.17 -57.52 -62.47
CA THR A 2 -23.41 -57.74 -61.23
C THR A 2 -22.00 -58.12 -61.62
N GLY A 3 -21.26 -57.14 -62.15
CA GLY A 3 -19.84 -57.30 -62.40
C GLY A 3 -19.15 -57.63 -61.08
N ILE A 4 -18.46 -58.77 -61.03
CA ILE A 4 -17.65 -59.20 -59.90
C ILE A 4 -16.72 -58.05 -59.50
N ARG A 5 -16.80 -57.64 -58.22
CA ARG A 5 -15.88 -56.66 -57.62
C ARG A 5 -14.46 -57.15 -57.87
N GLY A 6 -13.64 -56.33 -58.54
CA GLY A 6 -12.24 -56.65 -58.78
C GLY A 6 -11.52 -57.02 -57.48
N PRO A 7 -10.51 -57.90 -57.52
CA PRO A 7 -9.79 -58.33 -56.33
C PRO A 7 -9.31 -57.09 -55.57
N GLN A 8 -9.49 -57.11 -54.25
CA GLN A 8 -9.00 -56.06 -53.38
C GLN A 8 -7.50 -55.88 -53.65
N GLY A 9 -7.09 -54.65 -53.97
CA GLY A 9 -5.68 -54.32 -54.19
C GLY A 9 -4.83 -54.80 -53.01
N LEU A 10 -3.60 -55.23 -53.29
CA LEU A 10 -2.67 -55.63 -52.24
C LEU A 10 -2.61 -54.54 -51.17
N LYS A 11 -2.69 -54.94 -49.90
CA LYS A 11 -2.49 -54.02 -48.78
C LYS A 11 -1.13 -53.34 -49.00
N GLY A 12 -1.12 -52.01 -49.07
CA GLY A 12 0.11 -51.26 -49.26
C GLY A 12 1.15 -51.63 -48.21
N ASP A 13 2.41 -51.71 -48.63
CA ASP A 13 3.52 -52.04 -47.73
C ASP A 13 3.56 -51.06 -46.56
N LYS A 14 3.89 -51.57 -45.38
CA LYS A 14 4.20 -50.71 -44.23
C LYS A 14 5.44 -49.89 -44.62
N GLY A 15 5.35 -48.56 -44.57
CA GLY A 15 6.49 -47.68 -44.86
C GLY A 15 7.73 -48.05 -44.04
N ASP A 16 8.90 -47.83 -44.63
CA ASP A 16 10.18 -48.28 -44.09
C ASP A 16 10.41 -47.77 -42.65
N THR A 17 11.09 -48.57 -41.83
CA THR A 17 11.44 -48.17 -40.46
C THR A 17 12.51 -47.07 -40.53
N GLY A 18 12.09 -45.81 -40.54
CA GLY A 18 12.99 -44.66 -40.72
C GLY A 18 12.34 -43.39 -41.26
N ASP A 19 11.12 -43.45 -41.80
CA ASP A 19 10.40 -42.25 -42.31
C ASP A 19 9.85 -41.32 -41.21
N SER A 20 10.09 -41.67 -39.95
CA SER A 20 9.81 -40.80 -38.80
C SER A 20 11.09 -40.05 -38.45
N PHE A 21 11.09 -38.72 -38.62
CA PHE A 21 12.14 -37.83 -38.08
C PHE A 21 12.40 -38.07 -36.58
N TRP A 22 11.43 -38.64 -35.88
CA TRP A 22 11.50 -39.02 -34.48
C TRP A 22 12.01 -40.47 -34.31
N SER A 23 13.05 -40.63 -33.49
CA SER A 23 13.59 -41.94 -33.11
C SER A 23 12.82 -42.50 -31.92
N GLN A 24 12.49 -43.80 -31.96
CA GLN A 24 11.89 -44.51 -30.84
C GLN A 24 12.92 -45.44 -30.18
N SER A 25 13.02 -45.41 -28.86
CA SER A 25 13.82 -46.34 -28.05
C SER A 25 13.00 -46.79 -26.84
N GLY A 26 12.65 -48.08 -26.81
CA GLY A 26 11.68 -48.61 -25.84
C GLY A 26 10.33 -47.89 -25.94
N ASN A 27 9.88 -47.34 -24.81
CA ASN A 27 8.64 -46.55 -24.70
C ASN A 27 8.84 -45.05 -24.98
N ASN A 28 10.06 -44.60 -25.27
CA ASN A 28 10.38 -43.19 -25.48
C ASN A 28 10.46 -42.88 -26.97
N ILE A 29 9.95 -41.72 -27.37
CA ILE A 29 10.13 -41.13 -28.70
C ILE A 29 10.81 -39.77 -28.56
N TYR A 30 11.86 -39.50 -29.35
CA TYR A 30 12.65 -38.28 -29.22
C TYR A 30 13.27 -37.85 -30.56
N TYR A 31 13.67 -36.58 -30.62
CA TYR A 31 14.39 -35.97 -31.74
C TYR A 31 15.82 -35.67 -31.32
N GLY A 32 16.80 -36.29 -31.98
CA GLY A 32 18.19 -36.34 -31.50
C GLY A 32 19.08 -35.16 -31.87
N SER A 33 18.72 -34.35 -32.88
CA SER A 33 19.57 -33.26 -33.39
C SER A 33 18.75 -32.12 -33.99
N GLY A 34 19.20 -30.87 -33.86
CA GLY A 34 18.47 -29.70 -34.39
C GLY A 34 17.48 -29.10 -33.38
N ASN A 35 16.49 -28.36 -33.89
CA ASN A 35 15.43 -27.67 -33.13
C ASN A 35 14.05 -28.11 -33.65
N ILE A 36 13.04 -28.16 -32.79
CA ILE A 36 11.66 -28.48 -33.16
C ILE A 36 10.86 -27.19 -33.26
N GLY A 37 10.38 -26.86 -34.46
CA GLY A 37 9.48 -25.74 -34.71
C GLY A 37 8.04 -26.22 -34.93
N ILE A 38 7.07 -25.67 -34.21
CA ILE A 38 5.64 -25.87 -34.47
C ILE A 38 5.05 -24.53 -34.92
N GLY A 39 4.58 -24.45 -36.16
CA GLY A 39 4.10 -23.19 -36.75
C GLY A 39 5.20 -22.20 -37.17
N THR A 40 6.47 -22.60 -37.10
CA THR A 40 7.64 -21.85 -37.58
C THR A 40 8.62 -22.80 -38.28
N THR A 41 9.28 -22.34 -39.34
CA THR A 41 10.30 -23.11 -40.08
C THR A 41 11.73 -22.76 -39.67
N ASN A 42 11.92 -21.67 -38.92
CA ASN A 42 13.23 -21.19 -38.44
C ASN A 42 13.22 -21.03 -36.91
N PRO A 43 13.15 -22.12 -36.14
CA PRO A 43 13.11 -22.05 -34.68
C PRO A 43 14.44 -21.55 -34.08
N GLY A 44 14.39 -20.50 -33.27
CA GLY A 44 15.52 -19.91 -32.54
C GLY A 44 15.89 -20.65 -31.25
N ALA A 45 15.06 -21.58 -30.79
CA ALA A 45 15.30 -22.42 -29.61
C ALA A 45 15.03 -23.90 -29.89
N LYS A 46 15.49 -24.78 -28.99
CA LYS A 46 15.36 -26.24 -29.12
C LYS A 46 13.92 -26.72 -29.32
N LEU A 47 12.96 -26.02 -28.71
CA LEU A 47 11.54 -26.13 -28.98
C LEU A 47 10.99 -24.71 -29.11
N GLU A 48 10.41 -24.39 -30.26
CA GLU A 48 9.69 -23.14 -30.49
C GLU A 48 8.30 -23.42 -31.05
N VAL A 49 7.28 -22.91 -30.39
CA VAL A 49 5.88 -23.03 -30.82
C VAL A 49 5.38 -21.62 -31.15
N LYS A 50 5.10 -21.35 -32.42
CA LYS A 50 4.43 -20.12 -32.85
C LYS A 50 2.92 -20.29 -32.68
N GLY A 51 2.48 -20.31 -31.43
CA GLY A 51 1.10 -20.57 -31.02
C GLY A 51 1.00 -20.91 -29.52
N GLY A 52 -0.21 -21.22 -29.05
CA GLY A 52 -0.44 -21.59 -27.67
C GLY A 52 -0.03 -23.03 -27.36
N ILE A 53 0.47 -23.28 -26.14
CA ILE A 53 0.75 -24.63 -25.61
C ILE A 53 -0.28 -24.94 -24.51
N LYS A 54 -1.11 -25.97 -24.74
CA LYS A 54 -2.03 -26.47 -23.70
C LYS A 54 -1.28 -27.42 -22.77
N LEU A 55 -1.06 -26.99 -21.54
CA LEU A 55 -0.41 -27.80 -20.51
C LEU A 55 -1.45 -28.65 -19.75
N GLY A 56 -1.10 -29.89 -19.45
CA GLY A 56 -1.91 -30.76 -18.60
C GLY A 56 -1.65 -30.52 -17.12
N GLY A 57 -2.59 -30.98 -16.28
CA GLY A 57 -2.39 -31.13 -14.85
C GLY A 57 -1.62 -32.41 -14.57
N ASN A 58 -0.34 -32.31 -14.25
CA ASN A 58 0.40 -33.47 -13.75
C ASN A 58 0.16 -33.61 -12.23
N ASN A 59 -0.49 -34.68 -11.78
CA ASN A 59 -0.76 -34.92 -10.35
C ASN A 59 0.43 -35.55 -9.59
N SER A 60 1.59 -35.74 -10.25
CA SER A 60 2.79 -36.30 -9.63
C SER A 60 3.39 -35.37 -8.56
N VAL A 61 4.06 -35.96 -7.56
CA VAL A 61 4.88 -35.22 -6.59
C VAL A 61 6.03 -34.52 -7.30
N CYS A 62 6.28 -33.26 -6.95
CA CYS A 62 7.49 -32.53 -7.36
C CYS A 62 8.66 -32.98 -6.49
N ASP A 63 9.74 -33.42 -7.12
CA ASP A 63 10.98 -33.88 -6.49
C ASP A 63 12.17 -33.45 -7.36
N GLY A 64 13.39 -33.78 -6.92
CA GLY A 64 14.62 -33.36 -7.60
C GLY A 64 14.73 -33.81 -9.05
N THR A 65 14.10 -34.92 -9.42
CA THR A 65 14.11 -35.44 -10.81
C THR A 65 13.16 -34.69 -11.73
N LYS A 66 12.22 -33.94 -11.16
CA LYS A 66 11.18 -33.19 -11.87
C LYS A 66 11.40 -31.67 -11.82
N ALA A 67 12.52 -31.20 -11.27
CA ALA A 67 12.85 -29.79 -11.21
C ALA A 67 12.79 -29.16 -12.62
N GLY A 68 12.12 -28.02 -12.75
CA GLY A 68 11.92 -27.31 -14.02
C GLY A 68 10.66 -27.71 -14.81
N LEU A 69 9.92 -28.76 -14.41
CA LEU A 69 8.64 -29.08 -15.07
C LEU A 69 7.61 -27.98 -14.85
N MET A 70 6.83 -27.69 -15.89
CA MET A 70 5.66 -26.80 -15.86
C MET A 70 4.36 -27.61 -15.95
N ARG A 71 3.32 -27.18 -15.23
CA ARG A 71 1.96 -27.78 -15.34
C ARG A 71 0.88 -26.72 -15.17
N TYR A 72 -0.31 -26.97 -15.73
CA TYR A 72 -1.48 -26.15 -15.45
C TYR A 72 -2.47 -26.96 -14.62
N ASN A 73 -2.78 -26.49 -13.41
CA ASN A 73 -3.71 -27.18 -12.52
C ASN A 73 -4.51 -26.16 -11.71
N SER A 74 -5.77 -26.44 -11.41
CA SER A 74 -6.62 -25.61 -10.54
C SER A 74 -6.59 -24.11 -10.87
N GLY A 75 -6.50 -23.75 -12.17
CA GLY A 75 -6.50 -22.35 -12.62
C GLY A 75 -5.14 -21.64 -12.63
N PHE A 76 -4.05 -22.31 -12.24
CA PHE A 76 -2.72 -21.69 -12.17
C PHE A 76 -1.67 -22.48 -12.96
N LEU A 77 -0.69 -21.75 -13.49
CA LEU A 77 0.57 -22.33 -13.94
C LEU A 77 1.43 -22.63 -12.71
N TYR A 78 2.01 -23.83 -12.64
CA TYR A 78 2.97 -24.21 -11.61
C TYR A 78 4.30 -24.57 -12.25
N PHE A 79 5.39 -24.33 -11.53
CA PHE A 79 6.69 -24.94 -11.81
C PHE A 79 7.13 -25.83 -10.65
N CYS A 80 7.86 -26.90 -10.94
CA CYS A 80 8.48 -27.74 -9.92
C CYS A 80 9.88 -27.21 -9.59
N ASN A 81 10.15 -26.88 -8.33
CA ASN A 81 11.46 -26.36 -7.91
C ASN A 81 12.44 -27.45 -7.41
N GLY A 82 12.13 -28.73 -7.63
CA GLY A 82 12.90 -29.86 -7.12
C GLY A 82 12.47 -30.39 -5.74
N ALA A 83 11.52 -29.73 -5.08
CA ALA A 83 10.99 -30.18 -3.78
C ALA A 83 9.47 -30.00 -3.63
N ALA A 84 8.90 -28.99 -4.29
CA ALA A 84 7.48 -28.69 -4.24
C ALA A 84 7.02 -28.00 -5.53
N TRP A 85 5.74 -28.20 -5.85
CA TRP A 85 5.07 -27.39 -6.86
C TRP A 85 4.88 -25.98 -6.33
N LYS A 86 5.41 -25.00 -7.06
CA LYS A 86 5.21 -23.58 -6.79
C LYS A 86 4.25 -23.03 -7.81
N ALA A 87 3.15 -22.47 -7.35
CA ALA A 87 2.27 -21.70 -8.22
C ALA A 87 3.07 -20.50 -8.71
N LEU A 88 3.18 -20.37 -10.02
CA LEU A 88 3.34 -19.07 -10.63
C LEU A 88 1.96 -18.44 -10.56
N SER A 89 1.66 -17.86 -9.40
CA SER A 89 0.71 -16.76 -9.39
C SER A 89 1.32 -15.75 -10.33
N LEU A 90 0.73 -15.59 -11.51
CA LEU A 90 1.02 -14.40 -12.26
C LEU A 90 0.73 -13.27 -11.27
N ILE A 91 1.71 -12.45 -10.94
CA ILE A 91 1.45 -11.12 -10.38
C ILE A 91 0.84 -10.24 -11.49
N ASN A 92 -0.02 -10.83 -12.33
CA ASN A 92 -0.92 -10.18 -13.26
C ASN A 92 -2.36 -10.48 -12.85
N PRO A 93 -2.90 -9.84 -11.81
CA PRO A 93 -4.32 -9.53 -11.76
C PRO A 93 -4.49 -8.09 -12.27
N GLU A 94 -5.12 -7.88 -13.42
CA GLU A 94 -6.52 -7.48 -13.46
C GLU A 94 -6.88 -6.00 -13.18
N ALA A 95 -6.00 -5.16 -12.61
CA ALA A 95 -6.06 -3.68 -12.64
C ALA A 95 -4.85 -3.09 -11.91
N ASN A 96 -4.38 -1.90 -12.31
CA ASN A 96 -3.29 -1.18 -11.64
C ASN A 96 -3.72 0.25 -11.33
N LEU A 97 -4.14 0.51 -10.10
CA LEU A 97 -4.62 1.81 -9.66
C LEU A 97 -3.44 2.72 -9.32
N VAL A 98 -3.40 3.90 -9.93
CA VAL A 98 -2.41 4.94 -9.69
C VAL A 98 -3.16 6.17 -9.21
N ILE A 99 -2.72 6.74 -8.09
CA ILE A 99 -3.26 7.99 -7.56
C ILE A 99 -2.34 9.17 -7.90
N SER A 100 -2.94 10.28 -8.31
CA SER A 100 -2.24 11.52 -8.60
C SER A 100 -3.01 12.73 -8.04
N PRO A 101 -2.35 13.64 -7.31
CA PRO A 101 -0.94 13.59 -6.92
C PRO A 101 -0.69 12.50 -5.85
N MET A 102 0.53 11.94 -5.81
CA MET A 102 0.95 10.98 -4.77
C MET A 102 1.23 11.68 -3.43
N ASN A 103 1.52 12.98 -3.46
CA ASN A 103 1.78 13.79 -2.28
C ASN A 103 1.17 15.17 -2.48
N GLN A 104 0.47 15.67 -1.45
CA GLN A 104 -0.01 17.04 -1.38
C GLN A 104 0.41 17.64 -0.03
N PHE A 105 1.38 18.55 -0.04
CA PHE A 105 1.99 19.08 1.20
C PHE A 105 1.69 20.56 1.48
N ASP A 106 0.91 21.20 0.61
CA ASP A 106 0.45 22.59 0.67
C ASP A 106 -1.04 22.67 1.03
N MET A 107 -1.54 21.72 1.83
CA MET A 107 -2.91 21.75 2.36
C MET A 107 -2.99 22.67 3.57
N ASP A 108 -2.49 23.89 3.40
CA ASP A 108 -2.43 24.91 4.45
C ASP A 108 -3.81 25.51 4.69
N VAL A 109 -4.10 25.86 5.95
CA VAL A 109 -5.37 26.48 6.33
C VAL A 109 -5.13 27.54 7.40
N THR A 110 -5.80 28.68 7.27
CA THR A 110 -5.83 29.70 8.31
C THR A 110 -7.19 29.67 9.00
N LYS A 111 -7.31 30.30 10.18
CA LYS A 111 -8.62 30.46 10.84
C LYS A 111 -9.69 31.05 9.92
N SER A 112 -9.34 32.01 9.06
CA SER A 112 -10.30 32.64 8.14
C SER A 112 -10.61 31.79 6.91
N THR A 113 -9.73 30.86 6.54
CA THR A 113 -9.92 29.96 5.40
C THR A 113 -10.31 28.55 5.83
N ASN A 114 -10.69 28.33 7.09
CA ASN A 114 -11.04 27.02 7.63
C ASN A 114 -12.55 26.71 7.48
N PRO A 115 -12.94 25.54 6.92
CA PRO A 115 -12.11 24.52 6.28
C PRO A 115 -11.48 25.00 4.98
N GLY A 116 -10.27 24.51 4.70
CA GLY A 116 -9.46 24.89 3.54
C GLY A 116 -10.10 24.55 2.20
N SER A 117 -9.40 24.89 1.11
CA SER A 117 -9.85 24.56 -0.24
C SER A 117 -9.72 23.07 -0.55
N TYR A 118 -10.59 22.59 -1.44
CA TYR A 118 -10.52 21.22 -1.92
C TYR A 118 -9.37 21.02 -2.90
N VAL A 119 -8.56 19.99 -2.64
CA VAL A 119 -7.62 19.39 -3.58
C VAL A 119 -8.30 18.18 -4.24
N THR A 120 -8.11 18.02 -5.54
CA THR A 120 -8.67 16.89 -6.30
C THR A 120 -7.57 15.86 -6.57
N PHE A 121 -7.81 14.63 -6.14
CA PHE A 121 -7.01 13.46 -6.44
C PHE A 121 -7.70 12.66 -7.55
N THR A 122 -6.92 12.23 -8.53
CA THR A 122 -7.40 11.36 -9.62
C THR A 122 -6.83 9.97 -9.39
N VAL A 123 -7.71 8.97 -9.40
CA VAL A 123 -7.31 7.55 -9.41
C VAL A 123 -7.53 7.04 -10.81
N THR A 124 -6.48 6.53 -11.44
CA THR A 124 -6.49 5.98 -12.79
C THR A 124 -6.14 4.50 -12.75
N ASN A 125 -6.89 3.67 -13.47
CA ASN A 125 -6.50 2.30 -13.71
C ASN A 125 -5.56 2.23 -14.93
N SER A 126 -4.26 2.13 -14.71
CA SER A 126 -3.25 1.93 -15.76
C SER A 126 -3.11 0.47 -16.22
N GLY A 127 -3.92 -0.43 -15.67
CA GLY A 127 -3.98 -1.84 -16.07
C GLY A 127 -4.99 -2.09 -17.20
N PRO A 128 -4.95 -3.27 -17.85
CA PRO A 128 -5.80 -3.58 -19.00
C PRO A 128 -7.21 -4.08 -18.65
N LEU A 129 -7.50 -4.38 -17.38
CA LEU A 129 -8.70 -5.06 -16.91
C LEU A 129 -9.39 -4.23 -15.82
N THR A 130 -10.66 -4.51 -15.53
CA THR A 130 -11.48 -3.71 -14.61
C THR A 130 -11.09 -3.91 -13.15
N SER A 131 -10.96 -2.82 -12.38
CA SER A 131 -10.62 -2.88 -10.96
C SER A 131 -11.69 -3.54 -10.12
N GLU A 132 -11.29 -4.01 -8.93
CA GLU A 132 -12.23 -4.32 -7.86
C GLU A 132 -12.96 -3.05 -7.42
N LYS A 133 -14.05 -3.24 -6.67
CA LYS A 133 -14.81 -2.14 -6.09
C LYS A 133 -13.95 -1.43 -5.04
N MET A 134 -13.61 -0.18 -5.31
CA MET A 134 -12.73 0.61 -4.45
C MET A 134 -13.43 1.01 -3.15
N THR A 135 -12.67 1.06 -2.05
CA THR A 135 -13.07 1.74 -0.81
C THR A 135 -12.06 2.81 -0.49
N THR A 136 -12.49 4.04 -0.19
CA THR A 136 -11.58 5.14 0.15
C THR A 136 -11.53 5.37 1.66
N ARG A 137 -10.37 5.76 2.19
CA ARG A 137 -10.20 6.01 3.62
C ARG A 137 -9.16 7.10 3.90
N LEU A 138 -9.43 7.96 4.88
CA LEU A 138 -8.45 8.89 5.45
C LEU A 138 -7.87 8.32 6.76
N SER A 139 -6.55 8.42 6.98
CA SER A 139 -5.94 8.09 8.28
C SER A 139 -6.24 9.12 9.37
N ASN A 140 -6.47 10.36 8.99
CA ASN A 140 -6.70 11.47 9.90
C ASN A 140 -7.95 12.25 9.48
N THR A 141 -9.10 11.83 9.99
CA THR A 141 -10.39 12.52 9.75
C THR A 141 -10.60 13.74 10.63
N THR A 142 -9.73 13.96 11.63
CA THR A 142 -9.72 15.15 12.47
C THR A 142 -9.28 16.36 11.64
N ASN A 143 -8.20 16.22 10.87
CA ASN A 143 -7.62 17.33 10.09
C ASN A 143 -7.91 17.29 8.59
N PHE A 144 -8.47 16.20 8.07
CA PHE A 144 -8.84 16.09 6.66
C PHE A 144 -10.26 15.56 6.53
N GLU A 145 -10.96 16.01 5.51
CA GLU A 145 -12.29 15.50 5.20
C GLU A 145 -12.53 15.34 3.71
N PHE A 146 -13.37 14.36 3.38
CA PHE A 146 -13.82 14.13 2.03
C PHE A 146 -14.80 15.23 1.60
N GLY A 147 -14.66 15.66 0.35
CA GLY A 147 -15.70 16.31 -0.43
C GLY A 147 -16.42 15.27 -1.28
N THR A 148 -16.58 15.56 -2.57
CA THR A 148 -17.08 14.58 -3.53
C THR A 148 -16.08 13.46 -3.74
N ASP A 149 -16.53 12.22 -3.57
CA ASP A 149 -15.76 11.01 -3.83
C ASP A 149 -16.48 10.15 -4.88
N ASN A 150 -15.98 10.19 -6.11
CA ASN A 150 -16.49 9.40 -7.23
C ASN A 150 -15.78 8.05 -7.35
N CYS A 151 -14.82 7.75 -6.47
CA CYS A 151 -14.07 6.50 -6.46
C CYS A 151 -14.64 5.49 -5.48
N ASN A 152 -15.15 5.95 -4.34
CA ASN A 152 -15.70 5.05 -3.32
C ASN A 152 -16.89 4.25 -3.86
N GLY A 153 -16.76 2.93 -3.88
CA GLY A 153 -17.74 2.01 -4.43
C GLY A 153 -17.74 1.88 -5.96
N ALA A 154 -16.84 2.56 -6.66
CA ALA A 154 -16.70 2.43 -8.11
C ALA A 154 -15.74 1.29 -8.50
N THR A 155 -15.89 0.83 -9.74
CA THR A 155 -14.89 0.03 -10.45
C THR A 155 -14.40 0.84 -11.66
N LEU A 156 -13.14 0.66 -12.05
CA LEU A 156 -12.55 1.35 -13.21
C LEU A 156 -12.13 0.32 -14.26
N SER A 157 -12.69 0.41 -15.46
CA SER A 157 -12.13 -0.29 -16.62
C SER A 157 -10.71 0.20 -16.91
N GLY A 158 -9.96 -0.54 -17.73
CA GLY A 158 -8.62 -0.11 -18.14
C GLY A 158 -8.61 1.30 -18.72
N SER A 159 -7.62 2.10 -18.30
CA SER A 159 -7.45 3.53 -18.60
C SER A 159 -8.53 4.48 -18.07
N ALA A 160 -9.59 4.00 -17.44
CA ALA A 160 -10.60 4.85 -16.82
C ALA A 160 -10.06 5.51 -15.53
N SER A 161 -10.69 6.61 -15.13
CA SER A 161 -10.34 7.34 -13.92
C SER A 161 -11.59 7.77 -13.15
N CYS A 162 -11.42 7.96 -11.84
CA CYS A 162 -12.38 8.62 -10.96
C CYS A 162 -11.66 9.68 -10.13
N THR A 163 -12.41 10.53 -9.44
CA THR A 163 -11.85 11.65 -8.67
C THR A 163 -12.34 11.65 -7.22
N ILE A 164 -11.46 12.09 -6.32
CA ILE A 164 -11.70 12.25 -4.89
C ILE A 164 -11.31 13.67 -4.52
N LYS A 165 -12.20 14.42 -3.88
CA LYS A 165 -11.88 15.74 -3.31
C LYS A 165 -11.61 15.62 -1.83
N ILE A 166 -10.52 16.22 -1.35
CA ILE A 166 -10.17 16.31 0.07
C ILE A 166 -9.81 17.75 0.39
N ARG A 167 -10.19 18.23 1.58
CA ARG A 167 -9.73 19.52 2.09
C ARG A 167 -9.20 19.40 3.52
N PRO A 168 -8.27 20.27 3.95
CA PRO A 168 -7.82 20.32 5.32
C PRO A 168 -8.83 21.06 6.20
N LYS A 169 -8.82 20.76 7.50
CA LYS A 169 -9.53 21.49 8.55
C LYS A 169 -8.73 21.43 9.85
N ALA A 170 -8.95 22.40 10.72
CA ALA A 170 -8.28 22.44 12.00
C ALA A 170 -9.05 23.30 13.01
N ASP A 171 -8.73 23.14 14.28
CA ASP A 171 -9.23 23.92 15.41
C ASP A 171 -8.12 24.64 16.18
N GLU A 172 -6.86 24.30 15.90
CA GLU A 172 -5.66 24.89 16.49
C GLU A 172 -4.54 25.07 15.47
N ASN A 173 -3.61 25.98 15.75
CA ASN A 173 -2.39 26.16 14.96
C ASN A 173 -1.54 24.88 15.01
N GLY A 174 -0.68 24.67 14.01
CA GLY A 174 0.25 23.53 14.00
C GLY A 174 0.43 22.88 12.63
N ALA A 175 1.22 21.81 12.59
CA ALA A 175 1.37 20.99 11.38
C ALA A 175 0.30 19.89 11.38
N ILE A 176 -0.34 19.68 10.24
CA ILE A 176 -1.30 18.60 10.02
C ILE A 176 -0.72 17.61 9.01
N ALA A 177 -0.96 16.31 9.24
CA ALA A 177 -0.51 15.25 8.36
C ALA A 177 -1.49 14.07 8.36
N GLY A 178 -1.55 13.36 7.24
CA GLY A 178 -2.42 12.22 7.03
C GLY A 178 -2.16 11.52 5.70
N SER A 179 -3.00 10.54 5.37
CA SER A 179 -2.92 9.77 4.13
C SER A 179 -4.34 9.48 3.64
N LEU A 180 -4.52 9.58 2.32
CA LEU A 180 -5.66 9.01 1.60
C LEU A 180 -5.28 7.61 1.11
N TYR A 181 -6.06 6.60 1.44
CA TYR A 181 -5.94 5.24 0.92
C TYR A 181 -7.08 4.93 -0.05
N VAL A 182 -6.75 4.25 -1.14
CA VAL A 182 -7.71 3.63 -2.05
C VAL A 182 -7.54 2.12 -1.95
N LEU A 183 -8.45 1.45 -1.25
CA LEU A 183 -8.37 0.03 -0.94
C LEU A 183 -9.04 -0.79 -2.05
N ALA A 184 -8.24 -1.24 -3.01
CA ALA A 184 -8.56 -2.23 -4.05
C ALA A 184 -7.27 -2.58 -4.80
N ASN A 185 -7.17 -3.80 -5.31
CA ASN A 185 -6.02 -4.23 -6.13
C ASN A 185 -4.67 -3.92 -5.44
N ASN A 186 -3.84 -3.04 -6.01
CA ASN A 186 -2.53 -2.64 -5.48
C ASN A 186 -2.57 -1.58 -4.36
N SER A 187 -3.77 -1.19 -3.93
CA SER A 187 -4.04 -0.30 -2.79
C SER A 187 -3.20 0.99 -2.73
N PRO A 188 -3.24 1.85 -3.76
CA PRO A 188 -2.43 3.06 -3.76
C PRO A 188 -2.86 4.05 -2.68
N ASP A 189 -1.93 4.88 -2.24
CA ASP A 189 -2.14 5.94 -1.26
C ASP A 189 -1.49 7.26 -1.67
N ALA A 190 -2.00 8.35 -1.10
CA ALA A 190 -1.42 9.68 -1.23
C ALA A 190 -1.18 10.32 0.14
N SER A 191 -0.01 10.91 0.33
CA SER A 191 0.33 11.64 1.56
C SER A 191 -0.25 13.04 1.54
N LEU A 192 -0.79 13.47 2.68
CA LEU A 192 -1.41 14.77 2.89
C LEU A 192 -0.65 15.50 4.00
N ALA A 193 -0.28 16.75 3.78
CA ALA A 193 0.28 17.60 4.82
C ALA A 193 -0.03 19.08 4.57
N GLY A 194 0.06 19.87 5.64
CA GLY A 194 -0.06 21.32 5.59
C GLY A 194 0.23 21.96 6.94
N ALA A 195 0.23 23.28 6.96
CA ALA A 195 0.39 24.12 8.13
C ALA A 195 -0.91 24.88 8.45
N VAL A 196 -1.20 25.00 9.74
CA VAL A 196 -2.36 25.69 10.29
C VAL A 196 -1.92 26.94 11.05
N SER A 197 -2.56 28.07 10.80
CA SER A 197 -2.25 29.34 11.46
C SER A 197 -3.46 30.25 11.71
N GLY A 198 -3.29 31.30 12.51
CA GLY A 198 -4.32 32.33 12.74
C GLY A 198 -5.38 31.97 13.78
N PHE A 199 -5.23 30.84 14.49
CA PHE A 199 -5.99 30.57 15.71
C PHE A 199 -5.37 31.35 16.87
N PRO A 200 -6.19 32.01 17.71
CA PRO A 200 -5.67 32.76 18.86
C PRO A 200 -5.06 31.79 19.87
N ALA A 201 -3.97 32.22 20.51
CA ALA A 201 -3.44 31.53 21.68
C ALA A 201 -4.51 31.45 22.78
N LEU A 202 -4.45 30.39 23.60
CA LEU A 202 -5.32 30.19 24.75
C LEU A 202 -5.22 31.35 25.76
N TYR A 203 -4.04 31.96 25.84
CA TYR A 203 -3.72 33.12 26.66
C TYR A 203 -2.39 33.75 26.19
N GLU A 204 -2.18 35.02 26.54
CA GLU A 204 -0.92 35.73 26.28
C GLU A 204 0.24 35.11 27.08
N PHE A 205 1.36 34.82 26.41
CA PHE A 205 2.51 34.18 27.03
C PHE A 205 3.81 34.61 26.35
N THR A 206 4.83 34.89 27.14
CA THR A 206 6.18 35.23 26.65
C THR A 206 7.21 34.27 27.23
N THR A 207 7.36 34.28 28.56
CA THR A 207 8.19 33.36 29.31
C THR A 207 7.64 33.21 30.72
N HIS A 208 7.93 32.09 31.38
CA HIS A 208 7.57 31.87 32.76
C HIS A 208 8.63 30.99 33.44
N THR A 209 8.98 31.34 34.68
CA THR A 209 9.88 30.56 35.53
C THR A 209 9.07 29.80 36.56
N PHE A 210 8.89 28.50 36.34
CA PHE A 210 8.32 27.63 37.35
C PHE A 210 9.28 27.51 38.53
N THR A 211 8.82 27.81 39.74
CA THR A 211 9.59 27.71 40.98
C THR A 211 9.01 26.62 41.88
N ASN A 212 9.63 26.38 43.03
CA ASN A 212 9.00 25.61 44.12
C ASN A 212 7.82 26.35 44.79
N CYS A 213 7.33 27.46 44.23
CA CYS A 213 6.20 28.23 44.76
C CYS A 213 6.42 28.69 46.20
N GLY A 214 7.67 29.05 46.52
CA GLY A 214 8.10 29.43 47.86
C GLY A 214 8.14 28.29 48.88
N LYS A 215 7.92 27.03 48.49
CA LYS A 215 7.96 25.89 49.43
C LYS A 215 9.37 25.47 49.83
N THR A 216 9.59 25.46 51.14
CA THR A 216 10.78 24.88 51.76
C THR A 216 10.43 23.56 52.49
N GLY A 217 11.40 22.66 52.62
CA GLY A 217 11.24 21.36 53.28
C GLY A 217 10.79 20.22 52.37
N GLN A 218 10.33 19.11 52.96
CA GLN A 218 10.01 17.85 52.25
C GLN A 218 8.61 17.81 51.64
N THR A 219 7.78 18.83 51.91
CA THR A 219 6.39 18.86 51.42
C THR A 219 6.29 19.53 50.05
N ALA A 220 5.52 18.92 49.16
CA ALA A 220 5.19 19.46 47.85
C ALA A 220 4.47 20.83 47.90
N PRO A 221 4.66 21.70 46.89
CA PRO A 221 3.86 22.91 46.75
C PRO A 221 2.39 22.60 46.45
N THR A 222 1.50 23.46 46.93
CA THR A 222 0.06 23.42 46.60
C THR A 222 -0.26 24.37 45.45
N LEU A 223 -1.40 24.16 44.77
CA LEU A 223 -1.88 25.06 43.71
C LEU A 223 -2.01 26.51 44.21
N SER A 224 -2.57 26.69 45.40
CA SER A 224 -2.72 28.02 46.02
C SER A 224 -1.37 28.70 46.27
N GLN A 225 -0.34 27.95 46.69
CA GLN A 225 1.00 28.51 46.88
C GLN A 225 1.62 28.98 45.57
N CYS A 226 1.45 28.21 44.49
CA CYS A 226 1.94 28.58 43.18
C CYS A 226 1.25 29.83 42.64
N ARG A 227 -0.09 29.90 42.73
CA ARG A 227 -0.85 31.11 42.34
C ARG A 227 -0.44 32.35 43.10
N SER A 228 -0.21 32.22 44.42
CA SER A 228 0.30 33.35 45.21
C SER A 228 1.75 33.72 44.89
N SER A 229 2.52 32.83 44.27
CA SER A 229 3.93 33.06 43.90
C SER A 229 4.09 33.62 42.48
N TYR A 230 3.10 33.41 41.61
CA TYR A 230 3.15 33.79 40.20
C TYR A 230 2.38 35.08 39.93
N SER A 231 2.85 35.85 38.96
CA SER A 231 2.27 37.15 38.56
C SER A 231 1.61 37.08 37.19
N THR A 232 0.95 35.96 36.90
CA THR A 232 0.32 35.69 35.60
C THR A 232 -1.21 35.61 35.77
N THR A 233 -1.94 35.60 34.66
CA THR A 233 -3.41 35.48 34.66
C THR A 233 -3.87 34.09 34.25
N TRP A 234 -3.05 33.37 33.46
CA TRP A 234 -3.39 32.04 32.96
C TRP A 234 -3.33 30.97 34.04
N ASP A 235 -2.57 31.17 35.12
CA ASP A 235 -2.43 30.21 36.20
C ASP A 235 -3.65 30.15 37.13
N GLU A 236 -4.52 31.16 37.06
CA GLU A 236 -5.80 31.22 37.77
C GLU A 236 -6.86 30.27 37.20
N ASP A 237 -6.68 29.82 35.95
CA ASP A 237 -7.57 28.87 35.30
C ASP A 237 -7.04 27.44 35.41
N ASN A 238 -7.82 26.54 36.05
CA ASN A 238 -7.46 25.14 36.22
C ASN A 238 -7.27 24.38 34.89
N ARG A 239 -7.76 24.91 33.76
CA ARG A 239 -7.54 24.34 32.41
C ARG A 239 -6.12 24.55 31.91
N TYR A 240 -5.45 25.61 32.35
CA TYR A 240 -4.13 25.98 31.87
C TYR A 240 -3.02 25.70 32.89
N PHE A 241 -3.36 25.71 34.18
CA PHE A 241 -2.42 25.42 35.24
C PHE A 241 -3.07 24.68 36.42
N THR A 242 -2.42 23.62 36.89
CA THR A 242 -2.80 22.94 38.13
C THR A 242 -1.59 22.36 38.84
N VAL A 243 -1.73 22.04 40.13
CA VAL A 243 -0.70 21.36 40.91
C VAL A 243 -1.30 20.12 41.55
N ASN A 244 -0.75 18.95 41.21
CA ASN A 244 -1.19 17.66 41.76
C ASN A 244 0.02 16.88 42.28
N GLY A 245 0.03 16.57 43.57
CA GLY A 245 1.16 15.87 44.21
C GLY A 245 2.49 16.62 44.10
N GLY A 246 2.46 17.96 44.05
CA GLY A 246 3.64 18.81 43.83
C GLY A 246 4.08 18.98 42.38
N ILE A 247 3.46 18.26 41.45
CA ILE A 247 3.74 18.40 40.02
C ILE A 247 2.91 19.56 39.48
N GLN A 248 3.61 20.57 38.99
CA GLN A 248 3.01 21.68 38.25
C GLN A 248 2.74 21.22 36.82
N LYS A 249 1.45 21.21 36.44
CA LYS A 249 1.00 20.90 35.09
C LYS A 249 0.60 22.19 34.40
N TRP A 250 1.20 22.43 33.25
CA TRP A 250 1.00 23.63 32.45
C TRP A 250 0.59 23.22 31.03
N THR A 251 -0.50 23.80 30.54
CA THR A 251 -0.97 23.64 29.16
C THR A 251 -0.38 24.76 28.34
N VAL A 252 0.46 24.47 27.34
CA VAL A 252 1.05 25.48 26.46
C VAL A 252 -0.02 26.38 25.80
N PRO A 253 0.24 27.69 25.60
CA PRO A 253 -0.73 28.65 25.09
C PRO A 253 -1.16 28.36 23.64
N GLU A 254 -0.27 27.80 22.83
CA GLU A 254 -0.53 27.41 21.45
C GLU A 254 0.44 26.31 21.00
N THR A 255 0.12 25.58 19.94
CA THR A 255 1.06 24.62 19.35
C THR A 255 2.28 25.35 18.82
N GLY A 256 3.47 24.91 19.25
CA GLY A 256 4.72 25.54 18.84
C GLY A 256 5.94 24.87 19.44
N ARG A 257 7.12 25.41 19.12
CA ARG A 257 8.37 25.00 19.77
C ARG A 257 8.57 25.80 21.05
N TYR A 258 8.78 25.10 22.14
CA TYR A 258 9.10 25.67 23.45
C TYR A 258 10.50 25.28 23.87
N ARG A 259 11.18 26.17 24.60
CA ARG A 259 12.45 25.91 25.26
C ARG A 259 12.18 25.76 26.75
N ILE A 260 12.63 24.65 27.33
CA ILE A 260 12.56 24.39 28.78
C ILE A 260 13.98 24.32 29.31
N GLU A 261 14.29 25.13 30.32
CA GLU A 261 15.56 25.12 31.04
C GLU A 261 15.29 24.72 32.49
N ALA A 262 15.93 23.65 32.95
CA ALA A 262 15.73 23.10 34.28
C ALA A 262 16.96 23.36 35.17
N TRP A 263 16.70 23.83 36.38
CA TRP A 263 17.73 24.13 37.38
C TRP A 263 17.51 23.24 38.60
N GLY A 264 18.52 22.46 38.99
CA GLY A 264 18.50 21.62 40.18
C GLY A 264 19.26 22.26 41.33
N GLY A 265 18.81 22.03 42.57
CA GLY A 265 19.59 22.35 43.76
C GLY A 265 20.72 21.34 43.99
N PRO A 266 21.82 21.72 44.67
CA PRO A 266 22.86 20.78 45.06
C PRO A 266 22.28 19.66 45.95
N PRO A 267 22.82 18.43 45.90
CA PRO A 267 22.39 17.35 46.79
C PRO A 267 22.55 17.80 48.24
N VAL A 268 21.48 17.71 49.03
CA VAL A 268 21.58 17.85 50.49
C VAL A 268 22.22 16.58 51.03
N SER A 269 23.50 16.67 51.42
CA SER A 269 24.18 15.65 52.22
C SER A 269 23.50 15.62 53.60
N GLY A 270 22.79 14.52 53.87
CA GLY A 270 22.30 14.19 55.21
C GLY A 270 23.42 13.71 56.12
#